data_AF-G7MXJ2-F1
#
_entry.id   AF-G7MXJ2-F1
#
_cell.length_a   1.000
_cell.length_b   1.000
_cell.length_c   1.000
_cell.angle_alpha   90.00
_cell.angle_beta   90.00
_cell.angle_gamma   90.00
#
_symmetry.space_group_name_H-M   'P 1'
#
loop_
_entity.id
_entity.type
_entity.pdbx_description
1 polymer ?
#
loop_
_entity_poly.entity_id
_entity_poly.type
_entity_poly.pdbx_seq_one_letter_code
_entity_poly.pdbx_strand_id
1 'polypeptide(L)'
;ANVCRLRLTVPPESPVPEQSEKKIERKEQHLDLSNGEPTRKLPQGVVYGVVRRSDQNQQKEMVVYGWSTSQLKEEMNYIKDVRATLEKVRKRMYGDYGEMRQKIRQLTQELSVSHAQQEYLENHIQTQSSALDSFNAMNSALASDSIGLQKTLVDVTLENSNIKDQIRNLQQTYEASMDKLREKQRQLEVAQVENQLLKMKVESSQEANAEVMREMTKKLYSQYEEKLQEEQRKHSAEKEALLEETNSFLKAIEEANKKMQAAEISLEEKDQRIGELDRLIERMEKERHQLQLQLLEHETEMSGELTDSDKERYQQLEEASASLRERIRHLDDMVHCQQKKVKQMVEEIESLKKKLQQKQLLILQLLEKISFLEGENNELQSRLDYLLETQAKTEVETREIGVGCDLLPRLPFRQNDSSSHCQKSGSPISSEERRRRDKQHLDDITAARLLPLHHMPTQLLSIEESLALQKQQKQNYEEMQAKLAAQKLAERLNIKMRSYNPEGESSGRYREVRDEDDDWSSDEF
;
A
#
# COMPACT_ATOMS: atom_id res chain seq x y z
N ALA A 1 -37.55 82.20 23.51
CA ALA A 1 -37.72 83.53 22.90
C ALA A 1 -38.41 83.31 21.56
N ASN A 2 -39.63 83.75 21.23
CA ASN A 2 -40.51 84.85 21.64
C ASN A 2 -41.96 84.31 21.67
N VAL A 3 -42.69 84.27 22.78
CA VAL A 3 -43.61 85.30 23.35
C VAL A 3 -44.63 85.90 22.37
N CYS A 4 -45.89 85.47 22.50
CA CYS A 4 -47.15 86.24 22.46
C CYS A 4 -48.26 85.31 23.01
N ARG A 5 -48.57 85.31 24.32
CA ARG A 5 -49.41 86.23 25.10
C ARG A 5 -50.91 86.09 24.76
N LEU A 6 -51.64 85.35 25.60
CA LEU A 6 -53.03 85.63 25.99
C LEU A 6 -53.21 85.10 27.42
N ARG A 7 -53.78 85.94 28.28
CA ARG A 7 -53.82 85.83 29.74
C ARG A 7 -55.26 86.06 30.20
N LEU A 8 -55.56 85.51 31.37
CA LEU A 8 -56.70 85.74 32.28
C LEU A 8 -57.95 84.88 32.03
N THR A 9 -58.57 84.23 33.01
CA THR A 9 -58.33 83.96 34.45
C THR A 9 -59.46 83.03 34.90
N VAL A 10 -59.19 82.04 35.77
CA VAL A 10 -60.19 81.25 36.52
C VAL A 10 -59.50 80.72 37.81
N PRO A 11 -60.19 80.27 38.88
CA PRO A 11 -61.05 80.92 39.89
C PRO A 11 -60.38 80.86 41.31
N PRO A 12 -61.12 80.80 42.44
CA PRO A 12 -61.33 79.46 43.01
C PRO A 12 -62.68 79.23 43.73
N GLU A 13 -62.81 77.97 44.14
CA GLU A 13 -63.96 77.21 44.65
C GLU A 13 -64.48 77.61 46.05
N SER A 14 -65.74 77.23 46.25
CA SER A 14 -66.60 77.10 47.44
C SER A 14 -65.98 76.25 48.59
N PRO A 15 -66.67 75.79 49.69
CA PRO A 15 -68.09 75.95 50.10
C PRO A 15 -68.38 76.00 51.66
N VAL A 16 -69.70 75.96 51.99
CA VAL A 16 -70.45 75.37 53.15
C VAL A 16 -70.58 76.11 54.54
N PRO A 17 -71.57 75.82 55.44
CA PRO A 17 -72.87 76.54 55.53
C PRO A 17 -73.46 76.77 56.98
N GLU A 18 -74.76 77.13 57.02
CA GLU A 18 -75.83 76.89 58.04
C GLU A 18 -75.89 77.73 59.34
N GLN A 19 -76.98 78.53 59.52
CA GLN A 19 -78.17 78.32 60.40
C GLN A 19 -77.83 78.47 61.91
N SER A 20 -78.57 79.08 62.83
CA SER A 20 -79.94 79.58 63.05
C SER A 20 -79.83 80.63 64.20
N GLU A 21 -80.77 81.52 64.57
CA GLU A 21 -81.95 81.26 65.40
C GLU A 21 -82.55 82.61 65.89
N LYS A 22 -83.78 82.58 66.41
CA LYS A 22 -84.70 83.71 66.65
C LYS A 22 -84.69 84.26 68.09
N LYS A 23 -85.15 85.52 68.25
CA LYS A 23 -86.18 86.07 69.20
C LYS A 23 -85.78 87.25 70.13
N ILE A 24 -86.52 88.35 69.96
CA ILE A 24 -87.34 89.14 70.92
C ILE A 24 -86.67 89.70 72.20
N GLU A 25 -86.72 91.04 72.38
CA GLU A 25 -87.45 91.72 73.48
C GLU A 25 -87.61 93.26 73.33
N ARG A 26 -88.62 93.76 74.07
CA ARG A 26 -89.20 95.11 74.29
C ARG A 26 -88.17 96.19 74.77
N LYS A 27 -88.40 97.52 74.89
CA LYS A 27 -89.58 98.38 75.19
C LYS A 27 -89.23 99.89 75.06
N GLU A 28 -90.22 100.72 74.68
CA GLU A 28 -90.59 102.11 75.16
C GLU A 28 -89.60 103.30 75.04
N GLN A 29 -89.94 104.61 74.89
CA GLN A 29 -91.15 105.45 75.09
C GLN A 29 -90.86 106.89 74.53
N HIS A 30 -91.86 107.67 74.03
CA HIS A 30 -92.16 109.08 74.45
C HIS A 30 -93.42 109.70 73.78
N LEU A 31 -94.07 110.62 74.49
CA LEU A 31 -95.34 111.35 74.28
C LEU A 31 -95.16 112.79 73.74
N ASP A 32 -96.18 113.39 73.08
CA ASP A 32 -96.95 114.58 73.56
C ASP A 32 -98.18 115.03 72.72
N LEU A 33 -99.30 115.31 73.45
CA LEU A 33 -100.42 116.31 73.34
C LEU A 33 -101.35 116.40 72.08
N SER A 34 -102.69 116.53 72.12
CA SER A 34 -103.57 117.44 72.91
C SER A 34 -105.09 117.06 72.90
N ASN A 35 -105.84 117.53 73.92
CA ASN A 35 -107.25 117.28 74.37
C ASN A 35 -108.40 118.03 73.62
N GLY A 36 -109.68 117.60 73.85
CA GLY A 36 -110.83 118.52 74.03
C GLY A 36 -112.24 118.08 73.57
N GLU A 37 -113.16 117.89 74.53
CA GLU A 37 -114.64 117.60 74.51
C GLU A 37 -115.53 118.89 74.30
N PRO A 38 -116.86 119.06 74.60
CA PRO A 38 -118.10 118.22 74.62
C PRO A 38 -119.45 118.95 74.17
N THR A 39 -120.62 118.34 74.49
CA THR A 39 -122.03 118.85 74.67
C THR A 39 -123.01 118.80 73.47
N ARG A 40 -124.32 118.51 73.58
CA ARG A 40 -125.36 118.67 74.65
C ARG A 40 -126.63 117.84 74.31
N LYS A 41 -127.43 117.42 75.31
CA LYS A 41 -128.72 116.67 75.19
C LYS A 41 -129.96 117.59 75.14
N LEU A 42 -131.11 117.10 74.62
CA LEU A 42 -132.52 117.38 75.05
C LEU A 42 -133.54 116.60 74.14
N PRO A 43 -134.85 116.43 74.48
CA PRO A 43 -135.45 115.58 75.52
C PRO A 43 -136.33 114.41 74.99
N GLN A 44 -136.88 113.66 75.95
CA GLN A 44 -137.64 112.39 75.92
C GLN A 44 -138.94 112.38 75.08
N GLY A 45 -139.18 111.29 74.34
CA GLY A 45 -140.49 110.88 73.80
C GLY A 45 -140.54 109.36 73.63
N VAL A 46 -141.58 108.71 74.18
CA VAL A 46 -141.77 107.25 74.15
C VAL A 46 -142.51 106.87 72.87
N VAL A 47 -142.02 105.83 72.16
CA VAL A 47 -142.63 105.33 70.92
C VAL A 47 -143.09 103.89 71.13
N TYR A 48 -144.37 103.62 70.87
CA TYR A 48 -144.95 102.30 70.96
C TYR A 48 -144.91 101.61 69.59
N GLY A 49 -144.31 100.43 69.52
CA GLY A 49 -144.28 99.59 68.33
C GLY A 49 -145.14 98.35 68.53
N VAL A 50 -145.99 98.04 67.54
CA VAL A 50 -146.79 96.81 67.53
C VAL A 50 -146.08 95.79 66.66
N VAL A 51 -145.58 94.70 67.26
CA VAL A 51 -145.02 93.56 66.53
C VAL A 51 -146.05 92.43 66.56
N ARG A 52 -146.50 92.01 65.38
CA ARG A 52 -147.45 90.91 65.23
C ARG A 52 -146.69 89.59 65.40
N ARG A 53 -146.93 88.88 66.51
CA ARG A 53 -146.55 87.46 66.62
C ARG A 53 -147.70 86.60 66.08
N SER A 54 -147.36 85.59 65.30
CA SER A 54 -148.29 84.59 64.81
C SER A 54 -147.81 83.23 65.33
N ASP A 55 -148.37 82.77 66.45
CA ASP A 55 -148.23 81.39 66.92
C ASP A 55 -149.39 80.51 66.44
N GLN A 56 -149.15 79.20 66.36
CA GLN A 56 -149.96 78.19 65.65
C GLN A 56 -151.30 77.79 66.29
N ASN A 57 -151.77 78.45 67.37
CA ASN A 57 -153.08 78.22 67.98
C ASN A 57 -153.85 79.55 68.11
N GLN A 58 -155.15 79.57 67.76
CA GLN A 58 -156.01 80.75 67.55
C GLN A 58 -156.23 81.70 68.75
N GLN A 59 -155.17 82.30 69.30
CA GLN A 59 -155.23 83.52 70.11
C GLN A 59 -154.19 84.51 69.59
N LYS A 60 -154.69 85.60 68.99
CA LYS A 60 -153.86 86.71 68.51
C LYS A 60 -153.44 87.54 69.73
N GLU A 61 -152.30 87.21 70.32
CA GLU A 61 -151.77 87.97 71.43
C GLU A 61 -150.97 89.18 70.91
N MET A 62 -151.55 90.36 71.13
CA MET A 62 -150.96 91.64 70.74
C MET A 62 -150.10 92.12 71.91
N VAL A 63 -148.83 91.72 71.93
CA VAL A 63 -147.91 92.15 72.98
C VAL A 63 -147.30 93.50 72.59
N VAL A 64 -147.71 94.54 73.29
CA VAL A 64 -147.14 95.89 73.14
C VAL A 64 -145.84 95.93 73.94
N TYR A 65 -144.71 96.02 73.25
CA TYR A 65 -143.42 96.30 73.87
C TYR A 65 -143.17 97.81 73.79
N GLY A 66 -143.05 98.46 74.94
CA GLY A 66 -142.51 99.82 75.01
C GLY A 66 -140.99 99.77 74.87
N TRP A 67 -140.44 100.40 73.83
CA TRP A 67 -139.00 100.55 73.68
C TRP A 67 -138.57 101.98 73.94
N SER A 68 -137.43 102.11 74.63
CA SER A 68 -136.74 103.39 74.75
C SER A 68 -136.03 103.71 73.43
N THR A 69 -136.02 104.98 73.03
CA THR A 69 -135.32 105.46 71.82
C THR A 69 -133.81 105.16 71.82
N SER A 70 -133.24 104.84 72.99
CA SER A 70 -131.87 104.34 73.15
C SER A 70 -131.67 102.92 72.61
N GLN A 71 -132.57 101.97 72.87
CA GLN A 71 -132.37 100.55 72.52
C GLN A 71 -132.40 100.29 71.01
N LEU A 72 -133.26 100.98 70.25
CA LEU A 72 -133.35 100.77 68.79
C LEU A 72 -132.10 101.28 68.04
N LYS A 73 -131.44 102.32 68.59
CA LYS A 73 -130.23 102.90 68.00
C LYS A 73 -129.01 101.98 68.13
N GLU A 74 -128.88 101.28 69.25
CA GLU A 74 -127.78 100.33 69.48
C GLU A 74 -127.85 99.14 68.51
N GLU A 75 -129.02 98.53 68.33
CA GLU A 75 -129.20 97.40 67.41
C GLU A 75 -128.92 97.77 65.95
N MET A 76 -129.33 98.97 65.52
CA MET A 76 -129.05 99.44 64.15
C MET A 76 -127.56 99.73 63.92
N ASN A 77 -126.83 100.13 64.97
CA ASN A 77 -125.38 100.30 64.90
C ASN A 77 -124.66 98.94 64.87
N TYR A 78 -125.10 97.96 65.65
CA TYR A 78 -124.48 96.62 65.68
C TYR A 78 -124.52 95.92 64.30
N ILE A 79 -125.66 95.97 63.59
CA ILE A 79 -125.79 95.36 62.25
C ILE A 79 -124.85 96.04 61.23
N LYS A 80 -124.67 97.37 61.32
CA LYS A 80 -123.75 98.10 60.43
C LYS A 80 -122.30 97.67 60.65
N ASP A 81 -121.89 97.49 61.90
CA ASP A 81 -120.51 97.11 62.24
C ASP A 81 -120.17 95.68 61.79
N VAL A 82 -121.10 94.73 61.92
CA VAL A 82 -120.90 93.35 61.43
C VAL A 82 -120.76 93.31 59.90
N ARG A 83 -121.57 94.09 59.18
CA ARG A 83 -121.49 94.16 57.71
C ARG A 83 -120.17 94.79 57.25
N ALA A 84 -119.72 95.85 57.94
CA ALA A 84 -118.45 96.50 57.64
C ALA A 84 -117.24 95.62 57.95
N THR A 85 -117.30 94.78 58.99
CA THR A 85 -116.24 93.83 59.33
C THR A 85 -116.18 92.65 58.36
N LEU A 86 -117.31 92.09 57.95
CA LEU A 86 -117.35 91.04 56.93
C LEU A 86 -116.81 91.52 55.57
N GLU A 87 -117.14 92.74 55.15
CA GLU A 87 -116.63 93.28 53.87
C GLU A 87 -115.12 93.60 53.92
N LYS A 88 -114.60 93.99 55.10
CA LYS A 88 -113.16 94.11 55.33
C LYS A 88 -112.44 92.76 55.22
N VAL A 89 -113.02 91.68 55.74
CA VAL A 89 -112.44 90.32 55.63
C VAL A 89 -112.44 89.84 54.18
N ARG A 90 -113.53 90.06 53.44
CA ARG A 90 -113.63 89.71 52.02
C ARG A 90 -112.54 90.40 51.18
N LYS A 91 -112.35 91.72 51.34
CA LYS A 91 -111.30 92.45 50.60
C LYS A 91 -109.90 91.96 50.93
N ARG A 92 -109.61 91.63 52.20
CA ARG A 92 -108.31 91.11 52.62
C ARG A 92 -108.04 89.72 52.02
N MET A 93 -109.02 88.81 52.09
CA MET A 93 -108.89 87.46 51.51
C MET A 93 -108.64 87.46 49.99
N TYR A 94 -109.32 88.31 49.21
CA TYR A 94 -109.10 88.39 47.76
C TYR A 94 -107.77 89.06 47.39
N GLY A 95 -107.28 90.01 48.20
CA GLY A 95 -105.94 90.58 48.05
C GLY A 95 -104.85 89.55 48.33
N ASP A 96 -104.94 88.89 49.49
CA ASP A 96 -103.98 87.87 49.94
C ASP A 96 -103.92 86.68 48.94
N TYR A 97 -105.08 86.25 48.40
CA TYR A 97 -105.13 85.19 47.39
C TYR A 97 -104.58 85.61 46.02
N GLY A 98 -104.71 86.89 45.66
CA GLY A 98 -104.12 87.47 44.44
C GLY A 98 -102.60 87.53 44.52
N GLU A 99 -102.07 88.05 45.63
CA GLU A 99 -100.63 88.12 45.90
C GLU A 99 -100.01 86.72 45.97
N MET A 100 -100.68 85.77 46.65
CA MET A 100 -100.23 84.37 46.71
C MET A 100 -100.17 83.74 45.30
N ARG A 101 -101.19 83.96 44.46
CA ARG A 101 -101.17 83.46 43.06
C ARG A 101 -100.10 84.12 42.20
N GLN A 102 -99.73 85.36 42.47
CA GLN A 102 -98.63 86.02 41.77
C GLN A 102 -97.27 85.48 42.24
N LYS A 103 -97.08 85.32 43.56
CA LYS A 103 -95.88 84.69 44.14
C LYS A 103 -95.69 83.25 43.67
N ILE A 104 -96.76 82.44 43.62
CA ILE A 104 -96.69 81.07 43.09
C ILE A 104 -96.28 81.08 41.61
N ARG A 105 -96.86 81.97 40.79
CA ARG A 105 -96.47 82.10 39.38
C ARG A 105 -95.02 82.55 39.23
N GLN A 106 -94.57 83.50 40.05
CA GLN A 106 -93.19 83.96 40.05
C GLN A 106 -92.22 82.85 40.46
N LEU A 107 -92.50 82.12 41.55
CA LEU A 107 -91.69 80.96 41.96
C LEU A 107 -91.68 79.85 40.92
N THR A 108 -92.79 79.63 40.21
CA THR A 108 -92.87 78.63 39.14
C THR A 108 -92.01 79.05 37.93
N GLN A 109 -92.01 80.35 37.61
CA GLN A 109 -91.16 80.89 36.55
C GLN A 109 -89.68 80.90 36.94
N GLU A 110 -89.35 81.22 38.19
CA GLU A 110 -87.98 81.14 38.71
C GLU A 110 -87.50 79.68 38.75
N LEU A 111 -88.36 78.73 39.14
CA LEU A 111 -88.07 77.31 39.11
C LEU A 111 -87.84 76.79 37.68
N SER A 112 -88.63 77.23 36.70
CA SER A 112 -88.43 76.83 35.30
C SER A 112 -87.16 77.42 34.71
N VAL A 113 -86.84 78.68 35.02
CA VAL A 113 -85.57 79.32 34.61
C VAL A 113 -84.38 78.64 35.27
N SER A 114 -84.46 78.32 36.56
CA SER A 114 -83.42 77.57 37.28
C SER A 114 -83.23 76.16 36.71
N HIS A 115 -84.34 75.47 36.40
CA HIS A 115 -84.29 74.14 35.79
C HIS A 115 -83.66 74.17 34.39
N ALA A 116 -84.01 75.16 33.57
CA ALA A 116 -83.38 75.37 32.26
C ALA A 116 -81.88 75.71 32.36
N GLN A 117 -81.47 76.47 33.38
CA GLN A 117 -80.05 76.74 33.65
C GLN A 117 -79.30 75.47 34.09
N GLN A 118 -79.92 74.64 34.94
CA GLN A 118 -79.36 73.35 35.36
C GLN A 118 -79.21 72.41 34.17
N GLU A 119 -80.24 72.30 33.32
CA GLU A 119 -80.21 71.46 32.11
C GLU A 119 -79.15 71.96 31.12
N TYR A 120 -78.97 73.26 30.96
CA TYR A 120 -77.89 73.82 30.15
C TYR A 120 -76.50 73.45 30.70
N LEU A 121 -76.28 73.61 32.01
CA LEU A 121 -75.02 73.26 32.66
C LEU A 121 -74.73 71.76 32.55
N GLU A 122 -75.73 70.91 32.76
CA GLU A 122 -75.62 69.46 32.63
C GLU A 122 -75.27 69.06 31.19
N ASN A 123 -75.92 69.65 30.18
CA ASN A 123 -75.59 69.45 28.78
C ASN A 123 -74.16 69.92 28.44
N HIS A 124 -73.73 71.06 28.99
CA HIS A 124 -72.37 71.56 28.80
C HIS A 124 -71.32 70.63 29.43
N ILE A 125 -71.55 70.17 30.66
CA ILE A 125 -70.69 69.20 31.36
C ILE A 125 -70.65 67.89 30.58
N GLN A 126 -71.79 67.39 30.10
CA GLN A 126 -71.87 66.16 29.30
C GLN A 126 -71.07 66.29 28.00
N THR A 127 -71.16 67.44 27.32
CA THR A 127 -70.40 67.72 26.10
C THR A 127 -68.91 67.79 26.40
N GLN A 128 -68.50 68.43 27.50
CA GLN A 128 -67.10 68.49 27.92
C GLN A 128 -66.56 67.12 28.35
N SER A 129 -67.32 66.31 29.08
CA SER A 129 -66.95 64.94 29.44
C SER A 129 -66.75 64.09 28.19
N SER A 130 -67.70 64.14 27.25
CA SER A 130 -67.61 63.41 25.98
C SER A 130 -66.38 63.84 25.15
N ALA A 131 -66.03 65.13 25.17
CA ALA A 131 -64.82 65.63 24.53
C ALA A 131 -63.55 65.10 25.23
N LEU A 132 -63.50 65.11 26.56
CA LEU A 132 -62.38 64.55 27.33
C LEU A 132 -62.22 63.05 27.11
N ASP A 133 -63.32 62.30 27.05
CA ASP A 133 -63.31 60.87 26.75
C ASP A 133 -62.78 60.60 25.34
N SER A 134 -63.16 61.42 24.35
CA SER A 134 -62.59 61.38 23.01
C SER A 134 -61.08 61.69 22.99
N PHE A 135 -60.63 62.70 23.74
CA PHE A 135 -59.19 62.97 23.89
C PHE A 135 -58.44 61.84 24.58
N ASN A 136 -59.01 61.25 25.63
CA ASN A 136 -58.43 60.10 26.32
C ASN A 136 -58.36 58.88 25.40
N ALA A 137 -59.40 58.64 24.59
CA ALA A 137 -59.42 57.59 23.58
C ALA A 137 -58.35 57.82 22.51
N MET A 138 -58.22 59.04 21.98
CA MET A 138 -57.16 59.39 21.02
C MET A 138 -55.76 59.26 21.62
N ASN A 139 -55.55 59.74 22.85
CA ASN A 139 -54.27 59.60 23.54
C ASN A 139 -53.93 58.13 23.80
N SER A 140 -54.91 57.31 24.17
CA SER A 140 -54.73 55.87 24.36
C SER A 140 -54.42 55.16 23.04
N ALA A 141 -55.11 55.52 21.95
CA ALA A 141 -54.82 55.01 20.61
C ALA A 141 -53.42 55.42 20.14
N LEU A 142 -53.03 56.68 20.31
CA LEU A 142 -51.69 57.17 19.97
C LEU A 142 -50.60 56.47 20.80
N ALA A 143 -50.84 56.24 22.09
CA ALA A 143 -49.92 55.49 22.94
C ALA A 143 -49.78 54.04 22.46
N SER A 144 -50.90 53.39 22.10
CA SER A 144 -50.90 52.05 21.52
C SER A 144 -50.14 52.00 20.20
N ASP A 145 -50.38 52.95 19.29
CA ASP A 145 -49.69 53.04 18.00
C ASP A 145 -48.18 53.30 18.20
N SER A 146 -47.81 54.18 19.13
CA SER A 146 -46.41 54.44 19.48
C SER A 146 -45.73 53.20 20.03
N ILE A 147 -46.39 52.44 20.93
CA ILE A 147 -45.86 51.18 21.45
C ILE A 147 -45.76 50.14 20.33
N GLY A 148 -46.76 50.06 19.45
CA GLY A 148 -46.77 49.19 18.28
C GLY A 148 -45.57 49.45 17.37
N LEU A 149 -45.33 50.71 17.00
CA LEU A 149 -44.19 51.10 16.17
C LEU A 149 -42.84 50.82 16.85
N GLN A 150 -42.71 51.12 18.15
CA GLN A 150 -41.50 50.80 18.92
C GLN A 150 -41.23 49.29 18.93
N LYS A 151 -42.27 48.47 19.13
CA LYS A 151 -42.18 47.02 19.09
C LYS A 151 -41.71 46.53 17.72
N THR A 152 -42.35 46.99 16.63
CA THR A 152 -41.95 46.62 15.27
C THR A 152 -40.51 47.01 14.96
N LEU A 153 -40.05 48.20 15.40
CA LEU A 153 -38.68 48.62 15.19
C LEU A 153 -37.67 47.71 15.92
N VAL A 154 -37.98 47.34 17.17
CA VAL A 154 -37.14 46.40 17.95
C VAL A 154 -37.12 45.02 17.29
N ASP A 155 -38.29 44.49 16.91
CA ASP A 155 -38.42 43.19 16.25
C ASP A 155 -37.59 43.17 14.95
N VAL A 156 -37.71 44.20 14.10
CA VAL A 156 -36.92 44.35 12.87
C VAL A 156 -35.42 44.49 13.16
N THR A 157 -35.03 45.15 14.24
CA THR A 157 -33.60 45.29 14.61
C THR A 157 -33.02 43.95 15.06
N LEU A 158 -33.78 43.18 15.84
CA LEU A 158 -33.39 41.83 16.28
C LEU A 158 -33.30 40.88 15.09
N GLU A 159 -34.27 40.88 14.19
CA GLU A 159 -34.23 40.09 12.95
C GLU A 159 -33.01 40.46 12.09
N ASN A 160 -32.73 41.75 11.89
CA ASN A 160 -31.54 42.20 11.17
C ASN A 160 -30.23 41.75 11.86
N SER A 161 -30.19 41.70 13.19
CA SER A 161 -29.03 41.17 13.92
C SER A 161 -28.85 39.66 13.69
N ASN A 162 -29.96 38.89 13.72
CA ASN A 162 -29.95 37.45 13.44
C ASN A 162 -29.50 37.17 11.98
N ILE A 163 -30.03 37.92 11.01
CA ILE A 163 -29.60 37.81 9.60
C ILE A 163 -28.10 38.10 9.46
N LYS A 164 -27.57 39.15 10.13
CA LYS A 164 -26.14 39.44 10.14
C LYS A 164 -25.30 38.31 10.74
N ASP A 165 -25.78 37.68 11.82
CA ASP A 165 -25.11 36.55 12.45
C ASP A 165 -25.11 35.32 11.54
N GLN A 166 -26.23 35.03 10.87
CA GLN A 166 -26.33 33.97 9.88
C GLN A 166 -25.37 34.20 8.70
N ILE A 167 -25.29 35.43 8.17
CA ILE A 167 -24.34 35.78 7.11
C ILE A 167 -22.90 35.56 7.58
N ARG A 168 -22.54 36.00 8.80
CA ARG A 168 -21.20 35.76 9.36
C ARG A 168 -20.89 34.27 9.51
N ASN A 169 -21.84 33.47 10.00
CA ASN A 169 -21.68 32.03 10.14
C ASN A 169 -21.52 31.35 8.78
N LEU A 170 -22.30 31.75 7.77
CA LEU A 170 -22.16 31.24 6.40
C LEU A 170 -20.81 31.62 5.80
N GLN A 171 -20.34 32.86 6.00
CA GLN A 171 -19.02 33.30 5.56
C GLN A 171 -17.90 32.50 6.21
N GLN A 172 -17.96 32.28 7.53
CA GLN A 172 -16.97 31.48 8.26
C GLN A 172 -16.96 30.01 7.81
N THR A 173 -18.13 29.41 7.62
CA THR A 173 -18.20 28.01 7.16
C THR A 173 -17.73 27.86 5.72
N TYR A 174 -18.03 28.83 4.85
CA TYR A 174 -17.49 28.90 3.48
C TYR A 174 -15.96 29.04 3.49
N GLU A 175 -15.42 29.96 4.27
CA GLU A 175 -13.97 30.18 4.39
C GLU A 175 -13.26 28.92 4.92
N ALA A 176 -13.78 28.31 5.98
CA ALA A 176 -13.23 27.06 6.51
C ALA A 176 -13.31 25.89 5.51
N SER A 177 -14.34 25.84 4.67
CA SER A 177 -14.46 24.85 3.59
C SER A 177 -13.42 25.10 2.49
N MET A 178 -13.23 26.36 2.09
CA MET A 178 -12.22 26.75 1.10
C MET A 178 -10.80 26.45 1.58
N ASP A 179 -10.50 26.67 2.86
CA ASP A 179 -9.19 26.32 3.42
C ASP A 179 -8.96 24.82 3.47
N LYS A 180 -9.99 24.03 3.84
CA LYS A 180 -9.93 22.56 3.74
C LYS A 180 -9.69 22.10 2.30
N LEU A 181 -10.34 22.72 1.31
CA LEU A 181 -10.14 22.41 -0.10
C LEU A 181 -8.70 22.73 -0.55
N ARG A 182 -8.15 23.90 -0.17
CA ARG A 182 -6.76 24.28 -0.45
C ARG A 182 -5.76 23.32 0.18
N GLU A 183 -6.00 22.91 1.42
CA GLU A 183 -5.15 21.93 2.11
C GLU A 183 -5.21 20.56 1.42
N LYS A 184 -6.40 20.12 1.01
CA LYS A 184 -6.55 18.87 0.22
C LYS A 184 -5.87 18.96 -1.14
N GLN A 185 -5.94 20.10 -1.81
CA GLN A 185 -5.21 20.35 -3.05
C GLN A 185 -3.69 20.26 -2.83
N ARG A 186 -3.16 20.82 -1.74
CA ARG A 186 -1.75 20.70 -1.36
C ARG A 186 -1.33 19.26 -1.10
N GLN A 187 -2.13 18.50 -0.35
CA GLN A 187 -1.88 17.08 -0.08
C GLN A 187 -1.85 16.27 -1.38
N LEU A 188 -2.75 16.57 -2.31
CA LEU A 188 -2.80 15.94 -3.62
C LEU A 188 -1.56 16.25 -4.47
N GLU A 189 -1.07 17.49 -4.46
CA GLU A 189 0.18 17.87 -5.13
C GLU A 189 1.40 17.15 -4.55
N VAL A 190 1.50 17.06 -3.22
CA VAL A 190 2.58 16.31 -2.55
C VAL A 190 2.53 14.84 -2.95
N ALA A 191 1.34 14.22 -2.91
CA ALA A 191 1.16 12.84 -3.33
C ALA A 191 1.47 12.62 -4.82
N GLN A 192 1.18 13.59 -5.69
CA GLN A 192 1.53 13.53 -7.10
C GLN A 192 3.05 13.56 -7.31
N VAL A 193 3.77 14.44 -6.62
CA VAL A 193 5.23 14.52 -6.69
C VAL A 193 5.87 13.24 -6.16
N GLU A 194 5.37 12.71 -5.03
CA GLU A 194 5.84 11.43 -4.49
C GLU A 194 5.60 10.27 -5.46
N ASN A 195 4.42 10.19 -6.08
CA ASN A 195 4.14 9.19 -7.10
C ASN A 195 5.06 9.32 -8.34
N GLN A 196 5.35 10.54 -8.79
CA GLN A 196 6.31 10.75 -9.87
C GLN A 196 7.72 10.31 -9.47
N LEU A 197 8.16 10.61 -8.25
CA LEU A 197 9.46 10.18 -7.73
C LEU A 197 9.54 8.65 -7.62
N LEU A 198 8.49 8.01 -7.09
CA LEU A 198 8.41 6.55 -7.01
C LEU A 198 8.43 5.91 -8.40
N LYS A 199 7.71 6.49 -9.38
CA LYS A 199 7.75 6.05 -10.77
C LYS A 199 9.17 6.12 -11.34
N MET A 200 9.85 7.26 -11.20
CA MET A 200 11.24 7.41 -11.64
C MET A 200 12.19 6.42 -10.95
N LYS A 201 11.98 6.14 -9.65
CA LYS A 201 12.80 5.20 -8.88
C LYS A 201 12.58 3.75 -9.34
N VAL A 202 11.33 3.38 -9.62
CA VAL A 202 10.99 2.06 -10.16
C VAL A 202 11.59 1.90 -11.55
N GLU A 203 11.44 2.91 -12.43
CA GLU A 203 12.05 2.90 -13.77
C GLU A 203 13.57 2.79 -13.72
N SER A 204 14.23 3.58 -12.86
CA SER A 204 15.69 3.50 -12.66
C SER A 204 16.16 2.14 -12.13
N SER A 205 15.40 1.54 -11.20
CA SER A 205 15.69 0.20 -10.68
C SER A 205 15.47 -0.88 -11.73
N GLN A 206 14.39 -0.78 -12.50
CA GLN A 206 14.11 -1.69 -13.61
C GLN A 206 15.18 -1.61 -14.69
N GLU A 207 15.63 -0.41 -15.07
CA GLU A 207 16.70 -0.22 -16.05
C GLU A 207 18.03 -0.79 -15.55
N ALA A 208 18.39 -0.56 -14.28
CA ALA A 208 19.60 -1.15 -13.70
C ALA A 208 19.56 -2.69 -13.71
N ASN A 209 18.40 -3.28 -13.40
CA ASN A 209 18.22 -4.73 -13.45
C ASN A 209 18.29 -5.27 -14.91
N ALA A 210 17.70 -4.55 -15.86
CA ALA A 210 17.76 -4.90 -17.28
C ALA A 210 19.19 -4.82 -17.82
N GLU A 211 19.98 -3.84 -17.37
CA GLU A 211 21.39 -3.70 -17.75
C GLU A 211 22.22 -4.89 -17.22
N VAL A 212 22.05 -5.29 -15.96
CA VAL A 212 22.75 -6.47 -15.40
C VAL A 212 22.46 -7.73 -16.21
N MET A 213 21.20 -7.94 -16.60
CA MET A 213 20.83 -9.08 -17.45
C MET A 213 21.47 -8.96 -18.85
N ARG A 214 21.44 -7.77 -19.47
CA ARG A 214 22.10 -7.52 -20.76
C ARG A 214 23.61 -7.76 -20.69
N GLU A 215 24.29 -7.31 -19.64
CA GLU A 215 25.72 -7.53 -19.42
C GLU A 215 26.04 -9.01 -19.20
N MET A 216 25.24 -9.73 -18.40
CA MET A 216 25.41 -11.17 -18.19
C MET A 216 25.26 -11.92 -19.51
N THR A 217 24.23 -11.59 -20.30
CA THR A 217 24.02 -12.16 -21.63
C THR A 217 25.19 -11.85 -22.56
N LYS A 218 25.68 -10.60 -22.59
CA LYS A 218 26.84 -10.21 -23.40
C LYS A 218 28.10 -10.97 -23.00
N LYS A 219 28.38 -11.10 -21.69
CA LYS A 219 29.51 -11.87 -21.18
C LYS A 219 29.41 -13.34 -21.59
N LEU A 220 28.23 -13.94 -21.48
CA LEU A 220 28.01 -15.32 -21.88
C LEU A 220 28.26 -15.53 -23.39
N TYR A 221 27.72 -14.65 -24.24
CA TYR A 221 27.99 -14.71 -25.68
C TYR A 221 29.47 -14.51 -26.01
N SER A 222 30.14 -13.54 -25.37
CA SER A 222 31.58 -13.30 -25.55
C SER A 222 32.39 -14.53 -25.18
N GLN A 223 32.06 -15.20 -24.06
CA GLN A 223 32.72 -16.44 -23.64
C GLN A 223 32.52 -17.58 -24.64
N TYR A 224 31.32 -17.73 -25.20
CA TYR A 224 31.06 -18.73 -26.23
C TYR A 224 31.82 -18.45 -27.51
N GLU A 225 31.87 -17.19 -27.94
CA GLU A 225 32.60 -16.77 -29.13
C GLU A 225 34.12 -16.97 -28.94
N GLU A 226 34.66 -16.62 -27.78
CA GLU A 226 36.07 -16.85 -27.44
C GLU A 226 36.42 -18.34 -27.45
N LYS A 227 35.60 -19.19 -26.83
CA LYS A 227 35.81 -20.66 -26.85
C LYS A 227 35.75 -21.21 -28.27
N LEU A 228 34.80 -20.76 -29.08
CA LEU A 228 34.70 -21.18 -30.48
C LEU A 228 35.96 -20.79 -31.26
N GLN A 229 36.44 -19.56 -31.09
CA GLN A 229 37.66 -19.11 -31.74
C GLN A 229 38.90 -19.87 -31.25
N GLU A 230 38.98 -20.20 -29.96
CA GLU A 230 40.10 -20.96 -29.40
C GLU A 230 40.15 -22.38 -29.98
N GLU A 231 39.02 -23.08 -30.03
CA GLU A 231 38.95 -24.41 -30.62
C GLU A 231 39.23 -24.37 -32.13
N GLN A 232 38.76 -23.35 -32.84
CA GLN A 232 39.10 -23.16 -34.25
C GLN A 232 40.61 -22.93 -34.46
N ARG A 233 41.25 -22.14 -33.58
CA ARG A 233 42.71 -21.94 -33.60
C ARG A 233 43.47 -23.23 -33.32
N LYS A 234 43.05 -24.02 -32.31
CA LYS A 234 43.65 -25.34 -32.01
C LYS A 234 43.55 -26.27 -33.20
N HIS A 235 42.36 -26.44 -33.78
CA HIS A 235 42.17 -27.26 -34.97
C HIS A 235 43.02 -26.78 -36.15
N SER A 236 43.13 -25.46 -36.36
CA SER A 236 43.99 -24.92 -37.43
C SER A 236 45.47 -25.22 -37.19
N ALA A 237 45.94 -25.12 -35.95
CA ALA A 237 47.32 -25.43 -35.57
C ALA A 237 47.62 -26.93 -35.68
N GLU A 238 46.70 -27.80 -35.26
CA GLU A 238 46.82 -29.26 -35.43
C GLU A 238 46.88 -29.65 -36.91
N LYS A 239 46.03 -29.03 -37.74
CA LYS A 239 46.08 -29.24 -39.19
C LYS A 239 47.43 -28.82 -39.77
N GLU A 240 47.96 -27.67 -39.35
CA GLU A 240 49.27 -27.19 -39.81
C GLU A 240 50.41 -28.14 -39.35
N ALA A 241 50.40 -28.57 -38.10
CA ALA A 241 51.39 -29.52 -37.57
C ALA A 241 51.37 -30.87 -38.34
N LEU A 242 50.18 -31.42 -38.62
CA LEU A 242 50.05 -32.64 -39.41
C LEU A 242 50.52 -32.46 -40.86
N LEU A 243 50.27 -31.30 -41.45
CA LEU A 243 50.78 -30.96 -42.78
C LEU A 243 52.31 -30.87 -42.77
N GLU A 244 52.91 -30.27 -41.74
CA GLU A 244 54.37 -30.22 -41.57
C GLU A 244 54.98 -31.61 -41.40
N GLU A 245 54.37 -32.48 -40.59
CA GLU A 245 54.82 -33.86 -40.41
C GLU A 245 54.74 -34.66 -41.72
N THR A 246 53.63 -34.51 -42.45
CA THR A 246 53.45 -35.14 -43.77
C THR A 246 54.51 -34.67 -44.77
N ASN A 247 54.80 -33.37 -44.79
CA ASN A 247 55.85 -32.80 -45.65
C ASN A 247 57.25 -33.29 -45.25
N SER A 248 57.51 -33.49 -43.96
CA SER A 248 58.76 -34.07 -43.46
C SER A 248 58.94 -35.51 -43.96
N PHE A 249 57.90 -36.35 -43.84
CA PHE A 249 57.92 -37.71 -44.38
C PHE A 249 58.09 -37.74 -45.89
N LEU A 250 57.42 -36.86 -46.61
CA LEU A 250 57.55 -36.75 -48.07
C LEU A 250 59.00 -36.42 -48.47
N LYS A 251 59.63 -35.44 -47.80
CA LYS A 251 61.05 -35.12 -48.02
C LYS A 251 61.97 -36.30 -47.70
N ALA A 252 61.74 -37.00 -46.59
CA ALA A 252 62.54 -38.17 -46.23
C ALA A 252 62.42 -39.30 -47.26
N ILE A 253 61.22 -39.54 -47.80
CA ILE A 253 60.99 -40.50 -48.88
C ILE A 253 61.71 -40.06 -50.16
N GLU A 254 61.62 -38.78 -50.54
CA GLU A 254 62.34 -38.25 -51.70
C GLU A 254 63.86 -38.43 -51.56
N GLU A 255 64.42 -38.16 -50.38
CA GLU A 255 65.84 -38.37 -50.11
C GLU A 255 66.24 -39.85 -50.15
N ALA A 256 65.41 -40.74 -49.59
CA ALA A 256 65.64 -42.19 -49.66
C ALA A 256 65.58 -42.68 -51.11
N ASN A 257 64.63 -42.19 -51.91
CA ASN A 257 64.52 -42.52 -53.32
C ASN A 257 65.74 -42.05 -54.12
N LYS A 258 66.26 -40.84 -53.86
CA LYS A 258 67.51 -40.35 -54.47
C LYS A 258 68.71 -41.25 -54.13
N LYS A 259 68.83 -41.70 -52.86
CA LYS A 259 69.88 -42.62 -52.43
C LYS A 259 69.75 -44.00 -53.09
N MET A 260 68.52 -44.50 -53.20
CA MET A 260 68.21 -45.76 -53.87
C MET A 260 68.61 -45.71 -55.34
N GLN A 261 68.22 -44.67 -56.07
CA GLN A 261 68.61 -44.47 -57.47
C GLN A 261 70.14 -44.41 -57.64
N ALA A 262 70.85 -43.73 -56.75
CA ALA A 262 72.31 -43.70 -56.78
C ALA A 262 72.94 -45.09 -56.53
N ALA A 263 72.36 -45.88 -55.62
CA ALA A 263 72.80 -47.25 -55.35
C ALA A 263 72.49 -48.18 -56.53
N GLU A 264 71.34 -48.00 -57.19
CA GLU A 264 70.92 -48.74 -58.38
C GLU A 264 71.90 -48.51 -59.54
N ILE A 265 72.25 -47.26 -59.84
CA ILE A 265 73.26 -46.93 -60.86
C ILE A 265 74.62 -47.58 -60.53
N SER A 266 75.07 -47.51 -59.27
CA SER A 266 76.33 -48.15 -58.86
C SER A 266 76.29 -49.68 -58.96
N LEU A 267 75.13 -50.28 -58.75
CA LEU A 267 74.92 -51.71 -58.92
C LEU A 267 74.95 -52.09 -60.40
N GLU A 268 74.29 -51.32 -61.27
CA GLU A 268 74.36 -51.50 -62.72
C GLU A 268 75.80 -51.42 -63.25
N GLU A 269 76.61 -50.48 -62.76
CA GLU A 269 78.04 -50.39 -63.10
C GLU A 269 78.82 -51.65 -62.67
N LYS A 270 78.51 -52.20 -61.49
CA LYS A 270 79.11 -53.44 -61.01
C LYS A 270 78.67 -54.64 -61.85
N ASP A 271 77.39 -54.73 -62.22
CA ASP A 271 76.85 -55.79 -63.08
C ASP A 271 77.43 -55.73 -64.50
N GLN A 272 77.76 -54.53 -65.00
CA GLN A 272 78.54 -54.39 -66.24
C GLN A 272 79.95 -54.98 -66.07
N ARG A 273 80.61 -54.71 -64.94
CA ARG A 273 81.97 -55.22 -64.65
C ARG A 273 82.00 -56.74 -64.44
N ILE A 274 81.15 -57.25 -63.55
CA ILE A 274 80.24 -58.37 -63.83
C ILE A 274 80.48 -59.16 -65.12
N GLY A 275 79.65 -58.81 -66.11
CA GLY A 275 79.64 -59.43 -67.42
C GLY A 275 80.94 -59.27 -68.21
N GLU A 276 81.79 -58.27 -67.96
CA GLU A 276 83.14 -58.21 -68.54
C GLU A 276 84.03 -59.35 -68.04
N LEU A 277 83.99 -59.62 -66.73
CA LEU A 277 84.74 -60.72 -66.12
C LEU A 277 84.21 -62.07 -66.59
N ASP A 278 82.90 -62.27 -66.66
CA ASP A 278 82.32 -63.52 -67.17
C ASP A 278 82.75 -63.81 -68.61
N ARG A 279 82.74 -62.80 -69.50
CA ARG A 279 83.26 -62.95 -70.88
C ARG A 279 84.75 -63.27 -70.93
N LEU A 280 85.53 -62.81 -69.96
CA LEU A 280 86.95 -63.18 -69.86
C LEU A 280 87.09 -64.63 -69.39
N ILE A 281 86.33 -65.03 -68.38
CA ILE A 281 86.28 -66.40 -67.86
C ILE A 281 85.88 -67.36 -68.98
N GLU A 282 84.83 -67.08 -69.74
CA GLU A 282 84.42 -67.91 -70.88
C GLU A 282 85.54 -68.08 -71.92
N ARG A 283 86.33 -67.04 -72.19
CA ARG A 283 87.49 -67.13 -73.10
C ARG A 283 88.58 -68.01 -72.51
N MET A 284 88.92 -67.82 -71.23
CA MET A 284 89.90 -68.65 -70.52
C MET A 284 89.46 -70.11 -70.41
N GLU A 285 88.16 -70.36 -70.22
CA GLU A 285 87.60 -71.70 -70.19
C GLU A 285 87.70 -72.36 -71.56
N LYS A 286 87.35 -71.67 -72.65
CA LYS A 286 87.53 -72.21 -74.02
C LYS A 286 88.99 -72.57 -74.30
N GLU A 287 89.91 -71.69 -73.93
CA GLU A 287 91.36 -71.94 -74.05
C GLU A 287 91.80 -73.13 -73.19
N ARG A 288 91.32 -73.23 -71.94
CA ARG A 288 91.60 -74.37 -71.06
C ARG A 288 91.10 -75.68 -71.68
N HIS A 289 89.87 -75.74 -72.19
CA HIS A 289 89.34 -76.93 -72.85
C HIS A 289 90.16 -77.30 -74.10
N GLN A 290 90.63 -76.30 -74.86
CA GLN A 290 91.51 -76.52 -76.00
C GLN A 290 92.86 -77.11 -75.58
N LEU A 291 93.49 -76.57 -74.53
CA LEU A 291 94.73 -77.10 -73.97
C LEU A 291 94.54 -78.51 -73.39
N GLN A 292 93.41 -78.80 -72.76
CA GLN A 292 93.07 -80.14 -72.26
C GLN A 292 92.93 -81.15 -73.40
N LEU A 293 92.33 -80.77 -74.54
CA LEU A 293 92.26 -81.64 -75.72
C LEU A 293 93.66 -81.93 -76.29
N GLN A 294 94.52 -80.91 -76.39
CA GLN A 294 95.91 -81.09 -76.82
C GLN A 294 96.70 -81.98 -75.86
N LEU A 295 96.51 -81.81 -74.55
CA LEU A 295 97.12 -82.67 -73.54
C LEU A 295 96.64 -84.12 -73.67
N LEU A 296 95.33 -84.35 -73.92
CA LEU A 296 94.80 -85.69 -74.17
C LEU A 296 95.36 -86.29 -75.46
N GLU A 297 95.51 -85.51 -76.53
CA GLU A 297 96.17 -85.93 -77.77
C GLU A 297 97.60 -86.40 -77.46
N HIS A 298 98.38 -85.58 -76.75
CA HIS A 298 99.72 -85.95 -76.30
C HIS A 298 99.74 -87.14 -75.33
N GLU A 299 98.78 -87.27 -74.41
CA GLU A 299 98.67 -88.45 -73.54
C GLU A 299 98.32 -89.72 -74.32
N THR A 300 97.46 -89.64 -75.35
CA THR A 300 97.21 -90.78 -76.25
C THR A 300 98.43 -91.14 -77.08
N GLU A 301 99.22 -90.15 -77.50
CA GLU A 301 100.51 -90.34 -78.17
C GLU A 301 101.58 -90.93 -77.23
N MET A 302 101.55 -90.56 -75.94
CA MET A 302 102.51 -90.97 -74.90
C MET A 302 102.05 -92.19 -74.07
N SER A 303 100.85 -92.73 -74.33
CA SER A 303 100.34 -93.95 -73.66
C SER A 303 101.00 -95.25 -74.14
N GLY A 304 102.06 -95.16 -74.94
CA GLY A 304 103.17 -96.10 -74.93
C GLY A 304 104.33 -95.57 -74.07
N GLU A 305 104.63 -96.28 -72.98
CA GLU A 305 105.78 -96.16 -72.05
C GLU A 305 105.51 -95.51 -70.67
N LEU A 306 105.54 -96.36 -69.63
CA LEU A 306 105.55 -96.03 -68.19
C LEU A 306 106.99 -95.70 -67.72
N THR A 307 107.19 -94.89 -66.66
CA THR A 307 108.27 -95.13 -65.66
C THR A 307 108.23 -94.27 -64.36
N ASP A 308 108.40 -94.99 -63.25
CA ASP A 308 109.11 -94.78 -61.96
C ASP A 308 109.79 -93.42 -61.62
N SER A 309 109.08 -92.29 -61.71
CA SER A 309 109.52 -90.96 -61.21
C SER A 309 108.68 -90.40 -60.04
N ASP A 310 107.78 -91.20 -59.48
CA ASP A 310 106.73 -90.68 -58.60
C ASP A 310 107.15 -90.47 -57.13
N LYS A 311 108.26 -91.05 -56.66
CA LYS A 311 108.62 -91.01 -55.21
C LYS A 311 108.98 -89.63 -54.68
N GLU A 312 109.73 -88.83 -55.43
CA GLU A 312 110.08 -87.44 -55.02
C GLU A 312 108.86 -86.51 -55.15
N ARG A 313 108.01 -86.76 -56.15
CA ARG A 313 106.75 -86.04 -56.33
C ARG A 313 105.77 -86.34 -55.21
N TYR A 314 105.68 -87.59 -54.75
CA TYR A 314 104.88 -87.97 -53.58
C TYR A 314 105.36 -87.28 -52.30
N GLN A 315 106.67 -87.15 -52.09
CA GLN A 315 107.22 -86.51 -50.89
C GLN A 315 106.94 -85.00 -50.88
N GLN A 316 107.07 -84.31 -52.02
CA GLN A 316 106.67 -82.91 -52.16
C GLN A 316 105.14 -82.71 -52.02
N LEU A 317 104.35 -83.67 -52.52
CA LEU A 317 102.90 -83.67 -52.36
C LEU A 317 102.49 -83.90 -50.90
N GLU A 318 103.24 -84.75 -50.18
CA GLU A 318 103.05 -85.02 -48.74
C GLU A 318 103.42 -83.80 -47.89
N GLU A 319 104.54 -83.13 -48.16
CA GLU A 319 104.93 -81.87 -47.51
C GLU A 319 103.91 -80.74 -47.78
N ALA A 320 103.44 -80.60 -49.03
CA ALA A 320 102.39 -79.65 -49.37
C ALA A 320 101.06 -79.99 -48.67
N SER A 321 100.72 -81.28 -48.57
CA SER A 321 99.55 -81.76 -47.81
C SER A 321 99.68 -81.48 -46.31
N ALA A 322 100.88 -81.63 -45.74
CA ALA A 322 101.15 -81.33 -44.34
C ALA A 322 101.03 -79.81 -44.07
N SER A 323 101.58 -78.96 -44.94
CA SER A 323 101.46 -77.50 -44.86
C SER A 323 100.00 -77.03 -44.99
N LEU A 324 99.22 -77.61 -45.90
CA LEU A 324 97.78 -77.33 -46.00
C LEU A 324 97.02 -77.79 -44.76
N ARG A 325 97.33 -78.97 -44.19
CA ARG A 325 96.72 -79.43 -42.92
C ARG A 325 97.05 -78.50 -41.76
N GLU A 326 98.24 -77.93 -41.71
CA GLU A 326 98.62 -76.94 -40.70
C GLU A 326 97.91 -75.60 -40.91
N ARG A 327 97.77 -75.15 -42.16
CA ARG A 327 97.01 -73.94 -42.48
C ARG A 327 95.52 -74.06 -42.17
N ILE A 328 94.94 -75.24 -42.39
CA ILE A 328 93.57 -75.55 -41.98
C ILE A 328 93.47 -75.50 -40.45
N ARG A 329 94.39 -76.12 -39.71
CA ARG A 329 94.41 -76.04 -38.24
C ARG A 329 94.49 -74.60 -37.73
N HIS A 330 95.35 -73.76 -38.31
CA HIS A 330 95.42 -72.34 -37.93
C HIS A 330 94.14 -71.57 -38.27
N LEU A 331 93.50 -71.88 -39.41
CA LEU A 331 92.21 -71.29 -39.75
C LEU A 331 91.12 -71.74 -38.78
N ASP A 332 91.08 -73.02 -38.41
CA ASP A 332 90.15 -73.56 -37.41
C ASP A 332 90.36 -72.91 -36.04
N ASP A 333 91.61 -72.72 -35.61
CA ASP A 333 91.94 -72.00 -34.37
C ASP A 333 91.50 -70.53 -34.42
N MET A 334 91.69 -69.86 -35.56
CA MET A 334 91.19 -68.49 -35.76
C MET A 334 89.67 -68.44 -35.75
N VAL A 335 88.99 -69.42 -36.37
CA VAL A 335 87.53 -69.55 -36.33
C VAL A 335 87.06 -69.78 -34.90
N HIS A 336 87.72 -70.64 -34.13
CA HIS A 336 87.38 -70.86 -32.72
C HIS A 336 87.63 -69.64 -31.85
N CYS A 337 88.71 -68.89 -32.08
CA CYS A 337 88.95 -67.61 -31.40
C CYS A 337 87.83 -66.59 -31.70
N GLN A 338 87.40 -66.50 -32.97
CA GLN A 338 86.29 -65.63 -33.36
C GLN A 338 84.95 -66.09 -32.78
N GLN A 339 84.66 -67.40 -32.80
CA GLN A 339 83.46 -67.99 -32.19
C GLN A 339 83.40 -67.71 -30.69
N LYS A 340 84.53 -67.82 -29.98
CA LYS A 340 84.61 -67.50 -28.55
C LYS A 340 84.34 -66.02 -28.29
N LYS A 341 84.84 -65.13 -29.15
CA LYS A 341 84.56 -63.68 -29.06
C LYS A 341 83.09 -63.36 -29.29
N VAL A 342 82.47 -63.96 -30.31
CA VAL A 342 81.02 -63.80 -30.57
C VAL A 342 80.21 -64.33 -29.38
N LYS A 343 80.57 -65.48 -28.83
CA LYS A 343 79.90 -66.04 -27.65
C LYS A 343 79.99 -65.09 -26.45
N GLN A 344 81.15 -64.50 -26.20
CA GLN A 344 81.32 -63.50 -25.15
C GLN A 344 80.45 -62.26 -25.41
N MET A 345 80.38 -61.77 -26.65
CA MET A 345 79.51 -60.64 -27.01
C MET A 345 78.02 -60.98 -26.79
N VAL A 346 77.60 -62.22 -27.09
CA VAL A 346 76.23 -62.69 -26.84
C VAL A 346 75.95 -62.73 -25.33
N GLU A 347 76.87 -63.26 -24.52
CA GLU A 347 76.74 -63.27 -23.06
C GLU A 347 76.66 -61.84 -22.48
N GLU A 348 77.45 -60.90 -23.02
CA GLU A 348 77.38 -59.48 -22.65
C GLU A 348 76.01 -58.87 -23.03
N ILE A 349 75.51 -59.13 -24.23
CA ILE A 349 74.16 -58.69 -24.68
C ILE A 349 73.07 -59.28 -23.77
N GLU A 350 73.14 -60.56 -23.42
CA GLU A 350 72.19 -61.20 -22.52
C GLU A 350 72.24 -60.57 -21.12
N SER A 351 73.43 -60.25 -20.62
CA SER A 351 73.59 -59.55 -19.33
C SER A 351 72.98 -58.14 -19.36
N LEU A 352 73.16 -57.41 -20.48
CA LEU A 352 72.58 -56.09 -20.69
C LEU A 352 71.05 -56.17 -20.82
N LYS A 353 70.53 -57.18 -21.53
CA LYS A 353 69.10 -57.45 -21.65
C LYS A 353 68.46 -57.69 -20.28
N LYS A 354 69.10 -58.48 -19.40
CA LYS A 354 68.61 -58.69 -18.03
C LYS A 354 68.59 -57.39 -17.22
N LYS A 355 69.63 -56.55 -17.32
CA LYS A 355 69.66 -55.23 -16.66
C LYS A 355 68.55 -54.31 -17.19
N LEU A 356 68.28 -54.33 -18.49
CA LEU A 356 67.19 -53.57 -19.09
C LEU A 356 65.83 -54.05 -18.57
N GLN A 357 65.61 -55.35 -18.47
CA GLN A 357 64.38 -55.91 -17.89
C GLN A 357 64.20 -55.52 -16.41
N GLN A 358 65.27 -55.50 -15.61
CA GLN A 358 65.22 -55.00 -14.23
C GLN A 358 64.83 -53.51 -14.16
N LYS A 359 65.41 -52.68 -15.03
CA LYS A 359 65.04 -51.25 -15.13
C LYS A 359 63.59 -51.08 -15.57
N GLN A 360 63.11 -51.89 -16.50
CA GLN A 360 61.71 -51.85 -16.93
C GLN A 360 60.75 -52.17 -15.78
N LEU A 361 61.08 -53.15 -14.93
CA LEU A 361 60.30 -53.46 -13.74
C LEU A 361 60.30 -52.31 -12.73
N LEU A 362 61.45 -51.65 -12.52
CA LEU A 362 61.54 -50.47 -11.67
C LEU A 362 60.70 -49.30 -12.21
N ILE A 363 60.71 -49.08 -13.52
CA ILE A 363 59.86 -48.07 -14.15
C ILE A 363 58.38 -48.37 -13.87
N LEU A 364 57.95 -49.63 -14.01
CA LEU A 364 56.56 -50.02 -13.69
C LEU A 364 56.21 -49.76 -12.22
N GLN A 365 57.10 -50.09 -11.27
CA GLN A 365 56.89 -49.80 -9.85
C GLN A 365 56.80 -48.29 -9.56
N LEU A 366 57.62 -47.48 -10.22
CA LEU A 366 57.57 -46.02 -10.08
C LEU A 366 56.28 -45.44 -10.69
N LEU A 367 55.83 -45.96 -11.83
CA LEU A 367 54.56 -45.57 -12.43
C LEU A 367 53.37 -45.90 -11.51
N GLU A 368 53.34 -47.11 -10.92
CA GLU A 368 52.31 -47.46 -9.93
C GLU A 368 52.34 -46.51 -8.72
N LYS A 369 53.54 -46.14 -8.25
CA LYS A 369 53.68 -45.17 -7.16
C LYS A 369 53.21 -43.76 -7.55
N ILE A 370 53.50 -43.32 -8.78
CA ILE A 370 53.00 -42.05 -9.31
C ILE A 370 51.47 -42.09 -9.38
N SER A 371 50.87 -43.14 -9.96
CA SER A 371 49.41 -43.26 -10.03
C SER A 371 48.75 -43.28 -8.65
N PHE A 372 49.36 -43.92 -7.65
CA PHE A 372 48.88 -43.86 -6.26
C PHE A 372 48.92 -42.44 -5.69
N LEU A 373 50.05 -41.73 -5.86
CA LEU A 373 50.21 -40.35 -5.38
C LEU A 373 49.30 -39.36 -6.13
N GLU A 374 49.09 -39.55 -7.44
CA GLU A 374 48.14 -38.78 -8.24
C GLU A 374 46.72 -38.98 -7.74
N GLY A 375 46.34 -40.21 -7.36
CA GLY A 375 45.06 -40.51 -6.72
C GLY A 375 44.88 -39.79 -5.39
N GLU A 376 45.86 -39.87 -4.47
CA GLU A 376 45.83 -39.14 -3.20
C GLU A 376 45.75 -37.62 -3.43
N ASN A 377 46.52 -37.09 -4.39
CA ASN A 377 46.53 -35.68 -4.71
C ASN A 377 45.17 -35.22 -5.26
N ASN A 378 44.54 -36.01 -6.14
CA ASN A 378 43.18 -35.75 -6.64
C ASN A 378 42.12 -35.81 -5.53
N GLU A 379 42.26 -36.72 -4.56
CA GLU A 379 41.36 -36.76 -3.39
C GLU A 379 41.54 -35.51 -2.52
N LEU A 380 42.78 -35.10 -2.26
CA LEU A 380 43.07 -33.87 -1.53
C LEU A 380 42.55 -32.63 -2.27
N GLN A 381 42.73 -32.57 -3.59
CA GLN A 381 42.19 -31.52 -4.45
C GLN A 381 40.66 -31.46 -4.35
N SER A 382 39.99 -32.61 -4.47
CA SER A 382 38.53 -32.71 -4.34
C SER A 382 38.03 -32.29 -2.94
N ARG A 383 38.79 -32.60 -1.88
CA ARG A 383 38.51 -32.13 -0.52
C ARG A 383 38.69 -30.61 -0.40
N LEU A 384 39.72 -30.05 -1.04
CA LEU A 384 39.98 -28.62 -1.08
C LEU A 384 38.87 -27.89 -1.83
N ASP A 385 38.44 -28.42 -2.99
CA ASP A 385 37.33 -27.90 -3.78
C ASP A 385 36.01 -27.96 -2.98
N TYR A 386 35.75 -29.08 -2.29
CA TYR A 386 34.59 -29.17 -1.38
C TYR A 386 34.66 -28.13 -0.25
N LEU A 387 35.82 -27.91 0.36
CA LEU A 387 35.99 -26.90 1.39
C LEU A 387 35.85 -25.48 0.84
N LEU A 388 36.39 -25.18 -0.35
CA LEU A 388 36.21 -23.92 -1.06
C LEU A 388 34.73 -23.67 -1.37
N GLU A 389 34.02 -24.67 -1.87
CA GLU A 389 32.60 -24.58 -2.20
C GLU A 389 31.70 -24.49 -0.95
N THR A 390 32.16 -25.04 0.17
CA THR A 390 31.51 -24.88 1.49
C THR A 390 31.81 -23.51 2.11
N GLN A 391 33.04 -22.98 1.93
CA GLN A 391 33.48 -21.69 2.46
C GLN A 391 32.92 -20.51 1.66
N ALA A 392 32.66 -20.67 0.36
CA ALA A 392 31.97 -19.69 -0.49
C ALA A 392 30.50 -19.42 -0.05
N LYS A 393 29.94 -20.23 0.87
CA LYS A 393 28.64 -19.98 1.51
C LYS A 393 28.73 -19.25 2.85
N THR A 394 29.94 -19.00 3.37
CA THR A 394 30.19 -18.28 4.61
C THR A 394 31.28 -17.22 4.41
N GLU A 395 31.00 -16.20 3.59
CA GLU A 395 31.72 -14.93 3.68
C GLU A 395 31.25 -14.18 4.93
N VAL A 396 31.90 -14.46 6.06
CA VAL A 396 32.05 -13.51 7.16
C VAL A 396 33.41 -12.86 6.98
N GLU A 397 33.41 -11.53 6.89
CA GLU A 397 34.56 -10.64 6.84
C GLU A 397 35.67 -11.08 7.82
N THR A 398 36.83 -11.52 7.31
CA THR A 398 38.08 -11.39 8.05
C THR A 398 39.26 -11.15 7.10
N ARG A 399 39.63 -9.87 7.06
CA ARG A 399 40.99 -9.27 6.99
C ARG A 399 42.09 -10.13 6.34
N GLU A 400 42.57 -9.58 5.23
CA GLU A 400 43.89 -9.82 4.64
C GLU A 400 44.99 -9.96 5.70
N ILE A 401 45.65 -11.11 5.73
CA ILE A 401 47.02 -11.24 6.23
C ILE A 401 47.82 -11.85 5.07
N GLY A 402 48.43 -10.96 4.28
CA GLY A 402 49.50 -11.35 3.37
C GLY A 402 50.69 -11.82 4.18
N VAL A 403 51.04 -13.11 4.02
CA VAL A 403 52.32 -13.63 4.47
C VAL A 403 53.12 -13.99 3.22
N GLY A 404 54.14 -13.16 2.96
CA GLY A 404 55.02 -13.26 1.80
C GLY A 404 55.81 -14.56 1.78
N CYS A 405 56.00 -15.07 0.57
CA CYS A 405 56.89 -16.17 0.25
C CYS A 405 58.34 -15.68 0.23
N ASP A 406 59.18 -16.17 1.14
CA ASP A 406 60.63 -16.12 0.99
C ASP A 406 61.16 -17.54 0.72
N LEU A 407 61.61 -17.75 -0.52
CA LEU A 407 62.41 -18.88 -0.95
C LEU A 407 63.89 -18.56 -0.72
N LEU A 408 64.67 -19.49 -0.12
CA LEU A 408 66.08 -19.83 -0.43
C LEU A 408 66.64 -20.92 0.56
N PRO A 409 67.76 -21.64 0.27
CA PRO A 409 67.69 -23.10 0.04
C PRO A 409 68.57 -24.03 0.93
N ARG A 410 68.20 -25.33 0.89
CA ARG A 410 69.01 -26.60 0.95
C ARG A 410 69.92 -26.97 2.14
N LEU A 411 69.50 -28.09 2.78
CA LEU A 411 70.25 -29.28 3.30
C LEU A 411 70.89 -29.24 4.72
N PRO A 412 71.13 -30.40 5.39
CA PRO A 412 70.58 -31.76 5.21
C PRO A 412 70.04 -32.42 6.52
N PHE A 413 69.28 -33.49 6.30
CA PHE A 413 69.06 -34.69 7.15
C PHE A 413 69.62 -34.69 8.58
N ARG A 414 68.72 -34.82 9.57
CA ARG A 414 69.02 -35.53 10.81
C ARG A 414 67.82 -36.33 11.32
N GLN A 415 68.08 -37.61 11.56
CA GLN A 415 67.20 -38.61 12.15
C GLN A 415 66.70 -38.14 13.51
N ASN A 416 65.39 -38.27 13.75
CA ASN A 416 64.83 -38.35 15.09
C ASN A 416 63.86 -39.53 15.14
N ASP A 417 64.31 -40.58 15.82
CA ASP A 417 63.45 -41.56 16.44
C ASP A 417 62.62 -40.86 17.53
N SER A 418 61.31 -40.98 17.47
CA SER A 418 60.43 -40.72 18.61
C SER A 418 59.13 -41.51 18.45
N SER A 419 59.13 -42.67 19.10
CA SER A 419 58.06 -43.17 19.98
C SER A 419 56.70 -42.45 19.85
N SER A 420 55.74 -43.13 19.23
CA SER A 420 54.32 -42.91 19.50
C SER A 420 53.66 -44.23 19.88
N HIS A 421 53.60 -44.42 21.18
CA HIS A 421 52.67 -45.27 21.91
C HIS A 421 51.24 -45.18 21.33
N CYS A 422 50.70 -46.32 20.89
CA CYS A 422 49.26 -46.53 20.68
C CYS A 422 48.92 -47.98 21.04
N GLN A 423 48.49 -48.19 22.28
CA GLN A 423 47.75 -49.39 22.64
C GLN A 423 46.35 -49.29 22.04
N LYS A 424 46.00 -50.20 21.13
CA LYS A 424 44.61 -50.60 20.90
C LYS A 424 44.53 -52.12 20.77
N SER A 425 44.02 -52.68 21.86
CA SER A 425 43.44 -53.99 22.02
C SER A 425 42.68 -54.49 20.79
N GLY A 426 43.13 -55.62 20.26
CA GLY A 426 42.37 -56.49 19.36
C GLY A 426 43.15 -57.78 19.21
N SER A 427 42.57 -58.90 19.64
CA SER A 427 43.15 -60.24 19.46
C SER A 427 43.49 -60.47 17.98
N PRO A 428 44.59 -61.16 17.63
CA PRO A 428 44.89 -61.47 16.25
C PRO A 428 43.75 -62.30 15.66
N ILE A 429 43.06 -61.71 14.69
CA ILE A 429 41.98 -62.34 13.95
C ILE A 429 42.53 -63.63 13.33
N SER A 430 41.90 -64.77 13.64
CA SER A 430 42.29 -66.09 13.11
C SER A 430 42.38 -66.04 11.58
N SER A 431 43.31 -66.81 11.00
CA SER A 431 43.52 -66.88 9.55
C SER A 431 42.27 -67.35 8.78
N GLU A 432 41.34 -68.03 9.45
CA GLU A 432 40.03 -68.37 8.89
C GLU A 432 39.04 -67.20 8.87
N GLU A 433 39.06 -66.37 9.90
CA GLU A 433 38.20 -65.19 10.03
C GLU A 433 38.63 -64.09 9.03
N ARG A 434 39.94 -63.97 8.76
CA ARG A 434 40.46 -63.13 7.66
C ARG A 434 39.98 -63.64 6.30
N ARG A 435 40.08 -64.94 6.03
CA ARG A 435 39.60 -65.54 4.77
C ARG A 435 38.09 -65.39 4.58
N ARG A 436 37.31 -65.46 5.66
CA ARG A 436 35.86 -65.22 5.64
C ARG A 436 35.56 -63.77 5.26
N ARG A 437 36.23 -62.80 5.86
CA ARG A 437 36.06 -61.38 5.51
C ARG A 437 36.58 -61.05 4.13
N ASP A 438 37.71 -61.61 3.71
CA ASP A 438 38.24 -61.40 2.36
C ASP A 438 37.28 -61.97 1.31
N LYS A 439 36.66 -63.13 1.58
CA LYS A 439 35.63 -63.71 0.70
C LYS A 439 34.34 -62.90 0.68
N GLN A 440 33.90 -62.40 1.83
CA GLN A 440 32.74 -61.53 1.94
C GLN A 440 32.97 -60.18 1.25
N HIS A 441 34.17 -59.60 1.38
CA HIS A 441 34.60 -58.40 0.69
C HIS A 441 34.72 -58.64 -0.83
N LEU A 442 35.12 -59.85 -1.25
CA LEU A 442 35.12 -60.24 -2.67
C LEU A 442 33.70 -60.37 -3.22
N ASP A 443 32.78 -60.96 -2.44
CA ASP A 443 31.37 -61.11 -2.80
C ASP A 443 30.66 -59.74 -2.84
N ASP A 444 30.99 -58.82 -1.94
CA ASP A 444 30.49 -57.44 -1.93
C ASP A 444 31.06 -56.61 -3.10
N ILE A 445 32.34 -56.79 -3.45
CA ILE A 445 32.95 -56.21 -4.67
C ILE A 445 32.30 -56.81 -5.93
N THR A 446 31.95 -58.09 -5.89
CA THR A 446 31.32 -58.80 -7.01
C THR A 446 29.85 -58.40 -7.15
N ALA A 447 29.13 -58.14 -6.06
CA ALA A 447 27.78 -57.59 -6.05
C ALA A 447 27.73 -56.11 -6.47
N ALA A 448 28.81 -55.35 -6.20
CA ALA A 448 28.98 -53.98 -6.68
C ALA A 448 29.39 -53.88 -8.15
N ARG A 449 29.78 -54.98 -8.80
CA ARG A 449 29.93 -55.04 -10.26
C ARG A 449 28.55 -55.11 -10.90
N LEU A 450 28.03 -53.94 -11.30
CA LEU A 450 26.91 -53.83 -12.21
C LEU A 450 27.13 -54.77 -13.41
N LEU A 451 26.11 -55.56 -13.76
CA LEU A 451 26.12 -56.41 -14.94
C LEU A 451 26.61 -55.58 -16.14
N PRO A 452 27.48 -56.13 -17.02
CA PRO A 452 27.89 -55.43 -18.24
C PRO A 452 26.63 -54.97 -18.98
N LEU A 453 26.42 -53.66 -19.05
CA LEU A 453 25.34 -53.07 -19.84
C LEU A 453 25.56 -53.59 -21.26
N HIS A 454 24.60 -54.30 -21.83
CA HIS A 454 24.66 -54.64 -23.25
C HIS A 454 24.19 -53.40 -24.01
N HIS A 455 25.12 -52.54 -24.41
CA HIS A 455 24.78 -51.33 -25.16
C HIS A 455 24.52 -51.77 -26.60
N MET A 456 23.31 -51.53 -27.09
CA MET A 456 23.06 -51.63 -28.52
C MET A 456 24.00 -50.64 -29.24
N PRO A 457 24.55 -50.99 -30.43
CA PRO A 457 25.43 -50.11 -31.16
C PRO A 457 24.80 -48.73 -31.32
N THR A 458 25.59 -47.68 -31.11
CA THR A 458 25.14 -46.29 -31.03
C THR A 458 24.37 -45.92 -32.29
N GLN A 459 23.05 -45.79 -32.18
CA GLN A 459 22.21 -45.32 -33.27
C GLN A 459 22.40 -43.81 -33.38
N LEU A 460 22.90 -43.36 -34.53
CA LEU A 460 22.99 -41.94 -34.85
C LEU A 460 21.59 -41.40 -35.07
N LEU A 461 21.10 -40.62 -34.10
CA LEU A 461 19.85 -39.88 -34.22
C LEU A 461 20.03 -38.74 -35.22
N SER A 462 18.99 -38.48 -36.01
CA SER A 462 18.96 -37.28 -36.83
C SER A 462 18.97 -36.02 -35.95
N ILE A 463 19.40 -34.88 -36.52
CA ILE A 463 19.44 -33.60 -35.79
C ILE A 463 18.04 -33.24 -35.25
N GLU A 464 16.99 -33.55 -36.00
CA GLU A 464 15.60 -33.32 -35.61
C GLU A 464 15.18 -34.17 -34.40
N GLU A 465 15.51 -35.47 -34.39
CA GLU A 465 15.25 -36.36 -33.25
C GLU A 465 16.05 -35.97 -32.01
N SER A 466 17.31 -35.52 -32.20
CA SER A 466 18.15 -35.06 -31.08
C SER A 466 17.59 -33.80 -30.42
N LEU A 467 17.06 -32.86 -31.20
CA LEU A 467 16.40 -31.65 -30.71
C LEU A 467 15.08 -31.97 -30.01
N ALA A 468 14.30 -32.91 -30.55
CA ALA A 468 13.05 -33.36 -29.93
C ALA A 468 13.32 -34.00 -28.56
N LEU A 469 14.32 -34.89 -28.48
CA LEU A 469 14.72 -35.52 -27.22
C LEU A 469 15.27 -34.51 -26.21
N GLN A 470 16.06 -33.54 -26.65
CA GLN A 470 16.56 -32.48 -25.77
C GLN A 470 15.42 -31.62 -25.21
N LYS A 471 14.43 -31.26 -26.04
CA LYS A 471 13.23 -30.55 -25.60
C LYS A 471 12.42 -31.37 -24.59
N GLN A 472 12.24 -32.66 -24.84
CA GLN A 472 11.52 -33.55 -23.95
C GLN A 472 12.26 -33.74 -22.60
N GLN A 473 13.57 -33.89 -22.62
CA GLN A 473 14.38 -33.97 -21.38
C GLN A 473 14.29 -32.69 -20.57
N LYS A 474 14.35 -31.53 -21.23
CA LYS A 474 14.17 -30.23 -20.58
C LYS A 474 12.78 -30.12 -19.94
N GLN A 475 11.74 -30.51 -20.67
CA GLN A 475 10.37 -30.51 -20.16
C GLN A 475 10.20 -31.44 -18.95
N ASN A 476 10.78 -32.64 -18.99
CA ASN A 476 10.75 -33.58 -17.87
C ASN A 476 11.50 -33.05 -16.64
N TYR A 477 12.62 -32.36 -16.84
CA TYR A 477 13.38 -31.74 -15.76
C TYR A 477 12.57 -30.61 -15.11
N GLU A 478 11.95 -29.75 -15.91
CA GLU A 478 11.08 -28.67 -15.43
C GLU A 478 9.85 -29.23 -14.69
N GLU A 479 9.25 -30.31 -15.19
CA GLU A 479 8.14 -30.99 -14.52
C GLU A 479 8.56 -31.58 -13.18
N MET A 480 9.73 -32.23 -13.12
CA MET A 480 10.29 -32.77 -11.88
C MET A 480 10.59 -31.66 -10.86
N GLN A 481 11.15 -30.55 -11.32
CA GLN A 481 11.43 -29.37 -10.50
C GLN A 481 10.14 -28.74 -9.97
N ALA A 482 9.11 -28.62 -10.81
CA ALA A 482 7.80 -28.12 -10.42
C ALA A 482 7.11 -29.03 -9.39
N LYS A 483 7.17 -30.36 -9.58
CA LYS A 483 6.67 -31.34 -8.60
C LYS A 483 7.36 -31.20 -7.25
N LEU A 484 8.68 -31.05 -7.25
CA LEU A 484 9.47 -30.90 -6.02
C LEU A 484 9.20 -29.56 -5.34
N ALA A 485 9.01 -28.47 -6.11
CA ALA A 485 8.60 -27.18 -5.58
C ALA A 485 7.18 -27.22 -4.97
N ALA A 486 6.24 -27.87 -5.66
CA ALA A 486 4.87 -28.08 -5.17
C ALA A 486 4.85 -28.91 -3.89
N GLN A 487 5.66 -29.99 -3.82
CA GLN A 487 5.80 -30.80 -2.60
C GLN A 487 6.32 -29.95 -1.42
N LYS A 488 7.39 -29.17 -1.63
CA LYS A 488 7.95 -28.28 -0.60
C LYS A 488 6.95 -27.21 -0.14
N LEU A 489 6.13 -26.68 -1.04
CA LEU A 489 5.06 -25.74 -0.71
C LEU A 489 3.95 -26.42 0.09
N ALA A 490 3.53 -27.63 -0.30
CA ALA A 490 2.53 -28.41 0.43
C ALA A 490 2.99 -28.76 1.85
N GLU A 491 4.26 -29.14 2.02
CA GLU A 491 4.89 -29.38 3.33
C GLU A 491 4.94 -28.12 4.19
N ARG A 492 5.34 -26.97 3.62
CA ARG A 492 5.37 -25.67 4.33
C ARG A 492 3.99 -25.17 4.74
N LEU A 493 2.99 -25.37 3.90
CA LEU A 493 1.61 -24.95 4.16
C LEU A 493 0.82 -25.98 4.99
N ASN A 494 1.45 -27.09 5.39
CA ASN A 494 0.84 -28.19 6.15
C ASN A 494 -0.45 -28.73 5.47
N ILE A 495 -0.53 -28.62 4.14
CA ILE A 495 -1.67 -29.09 3.36
C ILE A 495 -1.53 -30.60 3.21
N LYS A 496 -2.16 -31.35 4.12
CA LYS A 496 -2.35 -32.80 3.95
C LYS A 496 -3.38 -33.03 2.85
N MET A 497 -2.93 -33.24 1.61
CA MET A 497 -3.80 -33.84 0.60
C MET A 497 -4.23 -35.22 1.09
N ARG A 498 -5.52 -35.39 1.34
CA ARG A 498 -6.15 -36.72 1.46
C ARG A 498 -5.87 -37.44 0.14
N SER A 499 -5.33 -38.66 0.21
CA SER A 499 -5.11 -39.50 -0.97
C SER A 499 -6.41 -39.61 -1.77
N TYR A 500 -6.46 -38.91 -2.91
CA TYR A 500 -7.60 -38.95 -3.79
C TYR A 500 -7.50 -40.23 -4.63
N ASN A 501 -8.32 -41.21 -4.27
CA ASN A 501 -8.41 -42.49 -4.96
C ASN A 501 -9.61 -42.39 -5.92
N PRO A 502 -9.41 -42.33 -7.24
CA PRO A 502 -10.51 -42.09 -8.18
C PRO A 502 -11.49 -43.27 -8.31
N GLU A 503 -11.21 -44.42 -7.69
CA GLU A 503 -12.05 -45.63 -7.73
C GLU A 503 -12.64 -46.05 -6.37
N GLY A 504 -12.70 -45.16 -5.36
CA GLY A 504 -13.22 -45.49 -4.03
C GLY A 504 -14.21 -44.45 -3.48
N GLU A 505 -15.38 -44.93 -3.08
CA GLU A 505 -16.61 -44.19 -2.79
C GLU A 505 -16.57 -43.10 -1.70
N SER A 506 -17.33 -42.03 -1.98
CA SER A 506 -18.10 -41.17 -1.06
C SER A 506 -17.36 -40.28 -0.04
N SER A 507 -17.25 -38.98 -0.34
CA SER A 507 -17.64 -37.91 0.60
C SER A 507 -17.60 -36.52 -0.04
N GLY A 508 -18.71 -35.80 0.09
CA GLY A 508 -18.78 -34.36 -0.19
C GLY A 508 -19.91 -33.97 -1.15
N ARG A 509 -21.14 -33.85 -0.64
CA ARG A 509 -22.20 -33.09 -1.31
C ARG A 509 -21.70 -31.65 -1.50
N TYR A 510 -21.47 -31.23 -2.74
CA TYR A 510 -21.35 -29.81 -3.07
C TYR A 510 -22.74 -29.17 -2.97
N ARG A 511 -22.85 -28.12 -2.15
CA ARG A 511 -23.94 -27.14 -2.28
C ARG A 511 -23.67 -26.35 -3.56
N GLU A 512 -24.53 -26.50 -4.55
CA GLU A 512 -24.71 -25.47 -5.57
C GLU A 512 -25.21 -24.20 -4.87
N VAL A 513 -24.37 -23.17 -4.85
CA VAL A 513 -24.81 -21.80 -4.58
C VAL A 513 -25.29 -21.29 -5.93
N ARG A 514 -26.61 -21.09 -6.06
CA ARG A 514 -27.20 -20.30 -7.13
C ARG A 514 -26.81 -18.84 -6.90
N ASP A 515 -26.23 -18.23 -7.91
CA ASP A 515 -26.15 -16.78 -8.02
C ASP A 515 -27.54 -16.28 -8.41
N GLU A 516 -28.34 -15.88 -7.42
CA GLU A 516 -29.47 -14.97 -7.62
C GLU A 516 -29.01 -13.63 -7.03
N ASP A 517 -28.88 -12.62 -7.89
CA ASP A 517 -29.32 -11.24 -7.66
C ASP A 517 -28.97 -10.39 -8.90
N ASP A 518 -29.94 -10.35 -9.83
CA ASP A 518 -30.08 -9.32 -10.85
C ASP A 518 -30.71 -8.05 -10.24
N ASP A 519 -30.31 -6.91 -10.81
CA ASP A 519 -31.04 -5.64 -10.95
C ASP A 519 -31.50 -4.87 -9.71
N TRP A 520 -31.01 -3.63 -9.57
CA TRP A 520 -31.84 -2.42 -9.64
C TRP A 520 -31.00 -1.20 -10.09
N SER A 521 -31.20 -0.84 -11.35
CA SER A 521 -31.01 0.51 -11.90
C SER A 521 -31.72 1.58 -11.06
N SER A 522 -31.12 2.76 -10.87
CA SER A 522 -31.61 4.01 -11.51
C SER A 522 -30.82 5.26 -11.09
N ASP A 523 -30.65 6.10 -12.11
CA ASP A 523 -30.32 7.52 -12.10
C ASP A 523 -31.23 8.39 -11.20
N GLU A 524 -30.80 9.65 -11.07
CA GLU A 524 -31.42 10.84 -10.43
C GLU A 524 -31.13 11.06 -8.94
N PHE A 525 -30.23 12.00 -8.65
CA PHE A 525 -30.55 13.33 -8.09
C PHE A 525 -29.38 14.32 -8.21
#